data_AF-A0A429EFX7-F1
#
_entry.id   AF-A0A429EFX7-F1
#
_cell.length_a   1.000
_cell.length_b   1.000
_cell.length_c   1.000
_cell.angle_alpha   90.00
_cell.angle_beta   90.00
_cell.angle_gamma   90.00
#
_symmetry.space_group_name_H-M   'P 1'
#
loop_
_entity.id
_entity.type
_entity.pdbx_description
1 polymer ?
#
loop_
_entity_poly.entity_id
_entity_poly.type
_entity_poly.pdbx_seq_one_letter_code
_entity_poly.pdbx_strand_id
1 'polypeptide(L)'
;MGERGAFEICSVCFWEDDGQDDHDTDVVRGGPNGALSLTVARRNFDLHGACEEAHVHNVRPPEPDEIPVDGSARPLPEDAKVRRVKRMRY
;
A
#
# COMPACT_ATOMS: atom_id res chain seq x y z
N MET A 1 9.39 4.47 10.60
CA MET A 1 9.07 3.03 10.55
C MET A 1 8.42 2.68 11.87
N GLY A 2 7.12 2.37 11.84
CA GLY A 2 6.34 1.87 12.97
C GLY A 2 6.65 0.40 13.27
N GLU A 3 6.16 -0.08 14.39
CA GLU A 3 6.30 -1.48 14.81
C GLU A 3 5.53 -2.40 13.86
N ARG A 4 6.08 -3.55 13.49
CA ARG A 4 5.37 -4.52 12.62
C ARG A 4 4.12 -5.04 13.31
N GLY A 5 3.03 -5.19 12.56
CA GLY A 5 1.76 -5.67 13.10
C GLY A 5 1.12 -4.67 14.07
N ALA A 6 1.47 -3.38 13.99
CA ALA A 6 0.87 -2.33 14.80
C ALA A 6 -0.52 -1.88 14.29
N PHE A 7 -1.07 -2.57 13.28
CA PHE A 7 -2.37 -2.26 12.67
C PHE A 7 -2.43 -0.84 12.07
N GLU A 8 -1.28 -0.33 11.60
CA GLU A 8 -1.21 0.95 10.91
C GLU A 8 -1.68 0.78 9.45
N ILE A 9 -2.52 1.71 8.98
CA ILE A 9 -2.93 1.78 7.58
C ILE A 9 -1.88 2.55 6.77
N CYS A 10 -1.30 1.89 5.78
CA CYS A 10 -0.31 2.50 4.91
C CYS A 10 -0.94 3.60 4.05
N SER A 11 -0.48 4.85 4.19
CA SER A 11 -1.00 5.97 3.38
C SER A 11 -0.65 5.89 1.88
N VAL A 12 0.28 5.02 1.48
CA VAL A 12 0.69 4.84 0.08
C VAL A 12 -0.17 3.82 -0.65
N CYS A 13 -0.58 2.72 0.00
CA CYS A 13 -1.36 1.66 -0.64
C CYS A 13 -2.70 1.37 0.04
N PHE A 14 -2.98 1.94 1.21
CA PHE A 14 -4.18 1.71 2.01
C PHE A 14 -4.34 0.28 2.58
N TRP A 15 -3.24 -0.48 2.65
CA TRP A 15 -3.19 -1.78 3.35
C TRP A 15 -2.92 -1.59 4.85
N GLU A 16 -3.58 -2.37 5.70
CA GLU A 16 -3.29 -2.42 7.14
C GLU A 16 -2.17 -3.44 7.43
N ASP A 17 -1.14 -3.01 8.18
CA ASP A 17 -0.12 -3.91 8.71
C ASP A 17 -0.67 -4.72 9.90
N ASP A 18 -1.40 -5.79 9.58
CA ASP A 18 -1.90 -6.80 10.53
C ASP A 18 -0.85 -7.88 10.85
N GLY A 19 0.42 -7.67 10.44
CA GLY A 19 1.51 -8.62 10.61
C GLY A 19 1.50 -9.77 9.61
N GLN A 20 0.75 -9.67 8.51
CA GLN A 20 0.86 -10.60 7.37
C GLN A 20 2.19 -10.42 6.64
N ASP A 21 2.84 -11.53 6.28
CA ASP A 21 4.12 -11.52 5.58
C ASP A 21 4.20 -12.55 4.45
N ASP A 22 5.40 -12.82 3.95
CA ASP A 22 5.61 -13.70 2.80
C ASP A 22 5.24 -15.17 3.09
N HIS A 23 5.20 -15.61 4.35
CA HIS A 23 4.83 -16.98 4.70
C HIS A 23 3.33 -17.25 4.54
N ASP A 24 2.50 -16.21 4.61
CA ASP A 24 1.05 -16.33 4.53
C ASP A 24 0.42 -15.31 3.57
N THR A 25 1.19 -14.87 2.57
CA THR A 25 0.78 -13.84 1.59
C THR A 25 -0.50 -14.16 0.83
N ASP A 26 -0.84 -15.44 0.65
CA ASP A 26 -2.04 -15.87 -0.08
C ASP A 26 -3.27 -16.07 0.82
N VAL A 27 -3.10 -15.95 2.14
CA VAL A 27 -4.18 -16.11 3.11
C VAL A 27 -5.03 -14.84 3.17
N VAL A 28 -6.35 -15.02 3.15
CA VAL A 28 -7.30 -13.94 3.44
C VAL A 28 -7.56 -13.93 4.94
N ARG A 29 -7.02 -12.94 5.65
CA ARG A 29 -7.18 -12.80 7.11
C ARG A 29 -8.49 -12.11 7.51
N GLY A 30 -9.14 -11.40 6.59
CA GLY A 30 -10.34 -10.63 6.91
C GLY A 30 -9.99 -9.25 7.46
N GLY A 31 -10.83 -8.76 8.39
CA GLY A 31 -10.58 -7.50 9.10
C GLY A 31 -10.60 -6.27 8.18
N PRO A 32 -9.81 -5.24 8.49
CA PRO A 32 -9.72 -4.01 7.70
C PRO A 32 -9.19 -4.23 6.28
N ASN A 33 -8.42 -5.30 6.04
CA ASN A 33 -7.97 -5.72 4.70
C ASN A 33 -9.06 -6.48 3.91
N GLY A 34 -10.21 -6.77 4.53
CA GLY A 34 -11.39 -7.30 3.88
C GLY A 34 -11.18 -8.71 3.29
N ALA A 35 -11.63 -8.90 2.05
CA ALA A 35 -11.53 -10.19 1.35
C ALA A 35 -10.20 -10.39 0.60
N LEU A 36 -9.23 -9.49 0.82
CA LEU A 36 -7.96 -9.50 0.11
C LEU A 36 -6.91 -10.30 0.88
N SER A 37 -6.05 -10.98 0.13
CA SER A 37 -4.76 -11.46 0.63
C SER A 37 -3.66 -10.48 0.24
N LEU A 38 -2.52 -10.50 0.93
CA LEU A 38 -1.36 -9.66 0.60
C LEU A 38 -0.91 -9.85 -0.87
N THR A 39 -1.00 -11.05 -1.43
CA THR A 39 -0.70 -11.33 -2.84
C THR A 39 -1.62 -10.53 -3.78
N VAL A 40 -2.92 -10.50 -3.48
CA VAL A 40 -3.91 -9.77 -4.30
C VAL A 40 -3.71 -8.26 -4.12
N ALA A 41 -3.49 -7.80 -2.89
CA ALA A 41 -3.23 -6.39 -2.61
C ALA A 41 -1.98 -5.87 -3.33
N ARG A 42 -0.89 -6.65 -3.36
CA ARG A 42 0.33 -6.33 -4.14
C ARG A 42 0.02 -6.19 -5.64
N ARG A 43 -0.77 -7.11 -6.22
CA ARG A 43 -1.19 -7.02 -7.63
C ARG A 43 -2.08 -5.81 -7.90
N ASN A 44 -3.02 -5.52 -7.01
CA ASN A 44 -3.89 -4.36 -7.12
C ASN A 44 -3.08 -3.05 -7.02
N PHE A 45 -2.06 -3.01 -6.17
CA PHE A 45 -1.18 -1.86 -6.08
C PHE A 45 -0.42 -1.63 -7.39
N ASP A 46 0.09 -2.71 -8.01
CA ASP A 46 0.75 -2.65 -9.32
C ASP A 46 -0.20 -2.20 -10.45
N LEU A 47 -1.53 -2.36 -10.30
CA LEU A 47 -2.54 -1.98 -11.30
C LEU A 47 -3.16 -0.60 -11.06
N HIS A 48 -3.44 -0.26 -9.81
CA HIS A 48 -4.27 0.87 -9.42
C HIS A 48 -3.53 1.89 -8.55
N GLY A 49 -2.39 1.51 -7.95
CA GLY A 49 -1.68 2.30 -6.95
C GLY A 49 -2.29 2.22 -5.54
N ALA A 50 -3.20 1.28 -5.29
CA ALA A 50 -3.79 1.00 -3.99
C ALA A 50 -4.04 -0.52 -3.83
N CYS A 51 -4.18 -1.01 -2.60
CA CYS A 51 -4.49 -2.40 -2.30
C CYS A 51 -5.83 -2.87 -2.88
N GLU A 52 -6.74 -1.92 -3.16
CA GLU A 52 -7.99 -2.13 -3.86
C GLU A 52 -8.34 -0.88 -4.70
N GLU A 53 -8.96 -1.07 -5.86
CA GLU A 53 -9.38 0.03 -6.74
C GLU A 53 -10.28 1.05 -6.01
N ALA A 54 -11.14 0.57 -5.10
CA ALA A 54 -12.03 1.42 -4.32
C ALA A 54 -11.27 2.44 -3.45
N HIS A 55 -10.05 2.12 -3.02
CA HIS A 55 -9.25 2.95 -2.10
C HIS A 55 -8.26 3.88 -2.80
N VAL A 56 -8.26 3.95 -4.12
CA VAL A 56 -7.35 4.81 -4.91
C VAL A 56 -7.47 6.29 -4.56
N HIS A 57 -8.62 6.73 -4.03
CA HIS A 57 -8.81 8.12 -3.58
C HIS A 57 -8.27 8.40 -2.16
N ASN A 58 -7.90 7.36 -1.40
CA ASN A 58 -7.38 7.45 -0.03
C ASN A 58 -5.86 7.28 0.06
N VAL A 59 -5.18 7.08 -1.08
CA VAL A 59 -3.73 6.94 -1.15
C VAL A 59 -3.04 8.23 -1.59
N ARG A 60 -1.78 8.37 -1.19
CA ARG A 60 -0.85 9.42 -1.66
C ARG A 60 0.36 8.78 -2.35
N PRO A 61 1.12 9.55 -3.16
CA PRO A 61 2.39 9.07 -3.68
C PRO A 61 3.36 8.79 -2.51
N PRO A 62 4.26 7.80 -2.66
CA PRO A 62 5.34 7.58 -1.70
C PRO A 62 6.24 8.82 -1.65
N GLU A 63 6.69 9.18 -0.45
CA GLU A 63 7.72 10.18 -0.28
C GLU A 63 9.09 9.59 -0.66
N PRO A 64 10.10 10.40 -1.01
CA PRO A 64 11.41 9.91 -1.44
C PRO A 64 12.10 8.96 -0.45
N ASP A 65 11.86 9.14 0.85
CA ASP A 65 12.40 8.30 1.93
C ASP A 65 11.65 6.98 2.12
N GLU A 66 10.44 6.84 1.56
CA GLU A 66 9.64 5.61 1.57
C GLU A 66 9.90 4.72 0.36
N ILE A 67 10.71 5.20 -0.60
CA ILE A 67 11.09 4.46 -1.80
C ILE A 67 12.35 3.64 -1.47
N PRO A 68 12.28 2.29 -1.53
CA PRO A 68 13.45 1.45 -1.38
C PRO A 68 14.60 1.85 -2.32
N VAL A 69 15.74 2.21 -1.75
CA VAL A 69 16.95 2.66 -2.47
C VAL A 69 17.68 1.52 -3.20
N ASP A 70 17.40 0.28 -2.81
CA ASP A 70 17.97 -0.93 -3.41
C ASP A 70 17.30 -1.31 -4.74
N GLY A 71 16.32 -0.53 -5.20
CA GLY A 71 15.57 -0.79 -6.42
C GLY A 71 14.53 -1.91 -6.28
N SER A 72 14.26 -2.38 -5.05
CA SER A 72 13.14 -3.30 -4.79
C SER A 72 11.78 -2.60 -4.93
N ALA A 73 11.77 -1.26 -4.96
CA ALA A 73 10.60 -0.44 -5.24
C ALA A 73 10.07 -0.73 -6.66
N ARG A 74 8.85 -1.24 -6.76
CA ARG A 74 8.15 -1.28 -8.06
C ARG A 74 7.71 0.13 -8.43
N PRO A 75 7.94 0.57 -9.68
CA PRO A 75 7.40 1.84 -10.13
C PRO A 75 5.87 1.77 -10.06
N LEU A 76 5.26 2.81 -9.48
CA LEU A 76 3.82 3.00 -9.58
C LEU A 76 3.44 3.04 -11.08
N PRO A 77 2.31 2.43 -11.49
CA PRO A 77 1.86 2.53 -12.87
C PRO A 77 1.64 4.02 -13.22
N GLU A 78 2.00 4.43 -14.45
CA GLU A 78 1.88 5.84 -14.87
C GLU A 78 0.43 6.35 -14.76
N ASP A 79 -0.53 5.44 -14.93
CA ASP A 79 -1.98 5.68 -14.84
C ASP A 79 -2.56 5.45 -13.43
N ALA A 80 -1.72 5.20 -12.41
CA ALA A 80 -2.19 5.11 -11.04
C ALA A 80 -2.93 6.41 -10.69
N LYS A 81 -4.23 6.34 -10.36
CA LYS A 81 -5.05 7.53 -10.08
C LYS A 81 -4.78 8.06 -8.66
N VAL A 82 -3.52 8.14 -8.26
CA VAL A 82 -3.08 8.55 -6.94
C VAL A 82 -3.26 10.06 -6.80
N ARG A 83 -3.99 10.50 -5.76
CA ARG A 83 -4.14 11.93 -5.49
C ARG A 83 -2.79 12.48 -5.04
N ARG A 84 -2.18 13.37 -5.83
CA ARG A 84 -1.05 14.19 -5.37
C ARG A 84 -1.53 15.10 -4.24
N VAL A 85 -1.29 14.70 -2.99
CA VAL A 85 -1.51 15.59 -1.84
C VAL A 85 -0.53 16.75 -2.00
N LYS A 86 -1.03 17.98 -2.12
CA LYS A 86 -0.16 19.17 -2.10
C LYS A 86 0.49 19.20 -0.72
N ARG A 87 1.81 18.98 -0.63
CA ARG A 87 2.58 19.28 0.59
C ARG A 87 2.34 20.74 0.93
N MET A 88 1.56 21.01 1.98
CA MET A 88 1.51 22.32 2.60
C MET A 88 2.85 22.49 3.32
N ARG A 89 3.77 23.26 2.72
CA ARG A 89 4.98 23.66 3.41
C ARG A 89 4.58 24.67 4.47
N TYR A 90 4.87 24.37 5.74
CA TYR A 90 4.89 25.36 6.81
C TYR A 90 6.16 26.19 6.72
#